data_AF-A0A412CG99-F1
#
_entry.id   AF-A0A412CG99-F1
#
_cell.length_a   1.000
_cell.length_b   1.000
_cell.length_c   1.000
_cell.angle_alpha   90.00
_cell.angle_beta   90.00
_cell.angle_gamma   90.00
#
_symmetry.space_group_name_H-M   'P 1'
#
loop_
_entity.id
_entity.type
_entity.pdbx_description
1 polymer ?
#
loop_
_entity_poly.entity_id
_entity_poly.type
_entity_poly.pdbx_seq_one_letter_code
_entity_poly.pdbx_strand_id
1 'polypeptide(L)' 'MFKQVKKKTAIILLTLVTLLMTLNIATATTYIGSSQSNKFHYTDCRWAKKINPGNAIYFSSREEAFSYGYVPCKVCKP' A
#
# COMPACT_ATOMS: atom_id res chain seq x y z
N MET A 1 38.63 6.59 27.12
CA MET A 1 37.26 6.06 27.32
C MET A 1 36.18 6.82 26.52
N PHE A 2 36.07 8.14 26.64
CA PHE A 2 35.00 8.94 26.00
C PHE A 2 34.93 8.91 24.46
N LYS A 3 36.06 8.83 23.74
CA LYS A 3 36.07 8.76 22.27
C LYS A 3 35.45 7.45 21.73
N GLN A 4 35.60 6.35 22.47
CA GLN A 4 35.02 5.05 22.10
C GLN A 4 33.51 5.03 22.32
N VAL A 5 33.03 5.69 23.38
CA VAL A 5 31.59 5.86 23.65
C VAL A 5 30.92 6.72 22.57
N LYS A 6 31.56 7.80 22.11
CA LYS A 6 31.07 8.65 21.01
C LYS A 6 31.02 7.93 19.65
N LYS A 7 31.99 7.05 19.36
CA LYS A 7 31.96 6.21 18.14
C LYS A 7 30.88 5.13 18.19
N LYS A 8 30.73 4.43 19.32
CA LYS A 8 29.70 3.41 19.49
C LYS A 8 28.29 4.01 19.40
N THR A 9 28.07 5.17 20.03
CA THR A 9 26.78 5.89 19.95
C THR A 9 26.47 6.34 18.52
N ALA A 10 27.45 6.85 17.77
CA ALA A 10 27.26 7.22 16.36
C ALA A 10 26.92 6.01 15.47
N ILE A 11 27.57 4.86 15.69
CA ILE A 11 27.27 3.62 14.95
C ILE A 11 25.86 3.12 15.28
N ILE A 12 25.48 3.12 16.57
CA ILE A 12 24.14 2.69 16.99
C ILE A 12 23.06 3.60 16.37
N LEU A 13 23.28 4.91 16.36
CA LEU A 13 22.39 5.87 15.70
C LEU A 13 22.28 5.61 14.19
N LEU A 14 23.40 5.37 13.51
CA LEU A 14 23.40 5.07 12.09
C LEU A 14 22.64 3.78 11.78
N THR A 15 22.83 2.73 12.58
CA THR A 15 22.10 1.46 12.42
C THR A 15 20.60 1.59 12.69
N LEU A 16 20.20 2.42 13.67
CA LEU A 16 18.80 2.71 13.97
C LEU A 16 18.13 3.47 12.82
N VAL A 17 18.83 4.46 12.24
CA VAL A 17 18.33 5.23 11.08
C VAL A 17 18.17 4.33 9.86
N THR A 18 19.12 3.44 9.59
CA THR A 18 19.00 2.50 8.47
C THR A 18 17.87 1.48 8.67
N LEU A 19 17.63 1.04 9.92
CA LEU A 19 16.53 0.12 10.23
C LEU A 19 15.17 0.77 10.00
N LEU A 20 15.01 2.04 10.40
CA LEU A 20 13.81 2.84 10.15
C LEU A 20 13.50 3.01 8.66
N MET A 21 14.51 3.12 7.79
CA MET A 21 14.32 3.24 6.33
C MET A 21 13.82 1.94 5.67
N THR A 22 13.94 0.78 6.33
CA THR A 22 13.49 -0.52 5.78
C THR A 22 12.06 -0.91 6.17
N LEU A 23 11.39 -0.12 7.00
CA LEU A 23 10.02 -0.39 7.44
C LEU A 23 9.02 -0.02 6.32
N ASN A 24 8.75 -0.97 5.41
CA ASN A 24 7.61 -0.89 4.51
C ASN A 24 6.32 -1.21 5.28
N ILE A 25 5.59 -0.16 5.69
CA ILE A 25 4.26 -0.31 6.28
C ILE A 25 3.31 -0.69 5.14
N ALA A 26 2.95 -1.97 5.04
CA ALA A 26 1.88 -2.41 4.16
C ALA A 26 0.56 -1.82 4.65
N THR A 27 0.12 -0.72 4.06
CA THR A 27 -1.19 -0.15 4.32
C THR A 27 -2.25 -1.14 3.82
N ALA A 28 -3.32 -1.34 4.59
CA ALA A 28 -4.47 -2.13 4.14
C ALA A 28 -4.92 -1.59 2.77
N THR A 29 -4.90 -2.44 1.75
CA THR A 29 -5.29 -2.05 0.38
C THR A 29 -6.74 -1.58 0.40
N THR A 30 -6.95 -0.31 0.10
CA THR A 30 -8.27 0.31 0.14
C THR A 30 -9.01 0.12 -1.18
N TYR A 31 -8.29 -0.19 -2.26
CA TYR A 31 -8.83 -0.29 -3.60
C TYR A 31 -8.83 -1.73 -4.12
N ILE A 32 -9.98 -2.16 -4.63
CA ILE A 32 -10.17 -3.47 -5.24
C ILE A 32 -10.85 -3.32 -6.60
N GLY A 33 -10.32 -3.99 -7.61
CA GLY A 33 -10.89 -4.15 -8.93
C GLY A 33 -11.14 -5.61 -9.28
N SER A 34 -11.63 -5.85 -10.49
CA SER A 34 -11.83 -7.20 -11.04
C SER A 34 -11.02 -7.40 -12.31
N SER A 35 -10.46 -8.57 -12.56
CA SER A 35 -9.84 -8.91 -13.85
C SER A 35 -10.86 -8.96 -15.00
N GLN A 36 -12.16 -9.11 -14.71
CA GLN A 36 -13.23 -9.15 -15.72
C GLN A 36 -13.87 -7.77 -15.99
N SER A 37 -13.42 -6.70 -15.32
CA SER A 37 -13.98 -5.37 -15.48
C SER A 37 -12.94 -4.32 -15.13
N ASN A 38 -12.86 -3.25 -15.90
CA ASN A 38 -11.97 -2.12 -15.60
C ASN A 38 -12.49 -1.22 -14.46
N LYS A 39 -13.34 -1.70 -13.55
CA LYS A 39 -13.85 -0.90 -12.42
C LYS A 39 -13.07 -1.20 -11.16
N PHE A 40 -12.66 -0.16 -10.43
CA PHE A 40 -12.14 -0.29 -9.07
C PHE A 40 -13.04 0.40 -8.05
N HIS A 41 -12.95 -0.05 -6.81
CA HIS A 41 -13.87 0.23 -5.71
C HIS A 41 -13.10 0.40 -4.41
N TYR A 42 -13.67 1.10 -3.42
CA TYR A 42 -13.32 0.83 -2.03
C TYR A 42 -13.72 -0.60 -1.63
N THR A 43 -12.96 -1.25 -0.75
CA THR A 43 -13.20 -2.63 -0.30
C THR A 43 -14.56 -2.82 0.40
N ASP A 44 -15.12 -1.77 0.98
CA ASP A 44 -16.43 -1.78 1.64
C ASP A 44 -17.62 -1.58 0.68
N CYS A 45 -17.36 -1.25 -0.59
CA CYS A 45 -18.38 -0.99 -1.58
C CYS A 45 -19.26 -2.22 -1.81
N ARG A 46 -20.58 -2.03 -1.90
CA ARG A 46 -21.53 -3.09 -2.26
C ARG A 46 -21.20 -3.84 -3.55
N TRP A 47 -20.51 -3.19 -4.50
CA TRP A 47 -20.07 -3.81 -5.75
C TRP A 47 -18.74 -4.54 -5.60
N ALA A 48 -17.83 -4.05 -4.75
CA ALA A 48 -16.61 -4.75 -4.38
C ALA A 48 -16.93 -6.12 -3.76
N LYS A 49 -17.91 -6.18 -2.86
CA LYS A 49 -18.38 -7.42 -2.20
C LYS A 49 -18.97 -8.46 -3.17
N LYS A 50 -19.24 -8.08 -4.42
CA LYS A 50 -19.74 -8.99 -5.48
C LYS A 50 -18.65 -9.44 -6.43
N ILE A 51 -17.43 -8.91 -6.31
CA ILE A 51 -16.29 -9.36 -7.10
C ILE A 51 -16.02 -10.81 -6.71
N ASN A 52 -15.99 -11.71 -7.70
CA ASN A 52 -15.55 -13.07 -7.48
C ASN A 52 -14.10 -13.03 -6.95
N PRO A 53 -13.79 -13.67 -5.81
CA PRO A 53 -12.44 -13.67 -5.24
C PRO A 53 -11.35 -14.08 -6.22
N GLY A 54 -11.62 -15.02 -7.14
CA GLY A 54 -10.65 -15.45 -8.17
C GLY A 54 -10.34 -14.38 -9.22
N ASN A 55 -11.15 -13.33 -9.30
CA ASN A 55 -10.95 -12.20 -10.19
C ASN A 55 -10.51 -10.93 -9.45
N ALA A 56 -10.34 -10.97 -8.13
CA ALA A 56 -10.03 -9.78 -7.34
C ALA A 56 -8.59 -9.31 -7.58
N ILE A 57 -8.43 -8.01 -7.85
CA ILE A 57 -7.14 -7.34 -7.98
C ILE A 57 -7.13 -6.19 -6.97
N TYR A 58 -6.07 -6.08 -6.17
CA TYR A 58 -5.94 -5.01 -5.18
C TYR A 58 -4.92 -3.98 -5.65
N PHE A 59 -5.23 -2.70 -5.41
CA PHE A 59 -4.32 -1.59 -5.68
C PHE A 59 -3.93 -0.91 -4.38
N SER A 60 -2.66 -0.53 -4.28
CA SER A 60 -2.06 0.25 -3.19
C SER A 60 -2.48 1.72 -3.24
N SER A 61 -2.81 2.25 -4.42
CA SER A 61 -3.21 3.64 -4.63
C SER A 61 -4.23 3.79 -5.76
N ARG A 62 -4.89 4.95 -5.80
CA ARG A 62 -5.81 5.31 -6.88
C ARG A 62 -5.05 5.45 -8.20
N GLU A 63 -3.87 6.05 -8.14
CA GLU A 63 -2.97 6.29 -9.25
C GLU A 63 -2.48 4.98 -9.87
N GLU A 64 -2.20 3.97 -9.04
CA GLU A 64 -1.89 2.63 -9.52
C GLU A 64 -3.08 2.00 -10.27
N ALA A 65 -4.30 2.08 -9.72
CA ALA A 65 -5.49 1.59 -10.43
C ALA A 65 -5.65 2.27 -11.80
N PHE A 66 -5.43 3.59 -11.86
CA PHE A 66 -5.46 4.34 -13.12
C PHE A 66 -4.34 3.94 -14.09
N SER A 67 -3.11 3.69 -13.61
CA SER A 67 -2.00 3.28 -14.47
C SER A 67 -2.24 1.90 -15.10
N TYR A 68 -3.02 1.04 -14.44
CA TYR A 68 -3.51 -0.23 -14.99
C TYR A 68 -4.76 -0.09 -15.88
N GLY A 69 -5.25 1.12 -16.12
CA GLY A 69 -6.41 1.39 -16.99
C GLY A 69 -7.78 1.15 -16.33
N TYR A 70 -7.82 1.05 -14.99
CA TYR A 70 -9.07 0.98 -14.25
C TYR A 70 -9.70 2.36 -14.09
N VAL A 71 -11.03 2.39 -13.95
CA VAL A 71 -11.83 3.59 -13.76
C VAL A 71 -12.65 3.47 -12.46
N PRO A 72 -12.86 4.58 -11.74
CA PRO A 72 -13.48 4.55 -10.43
C PRO A 72 -14.95 4.15 -10.54
N CYS A 73 -15.42 3.39 -9.57
CA CYS A 73 -16.83 3.12 -9.42
C CYS A 73 -17.61 4.40 -9.15
N LYS A 74 -18.65 4.68 -9.94
CA LYS A 74 -19.50 5.87 -9.76
C LYS A 74 -20.32 5.86 -8.45
N VAL A 75 -20.41 4.71 -7.77
CA VAL A 75 -21.17 4.56 -6.51
C VAL A 75 -20.33 4.92 -5.30
N CYS A 76 -19.18 4.28 -5.10
CA CYS A 76 -18.30 4.60 -3.97
C CYS A 76 -17.30 5.72 -4.26
N LYS A 77 -17.17 6.16 -5.52
CA LYS A 77 -16.31 7.25 -5.99
C LYS A 77 -14.90 7.22 -5.38
N PRO A 78 -14.22 6.07 -5.48
CA PRO A 78 -12.92 5.85 -4.90
C PRO A 78 -11.82 6.65 -5.58
#